data_AF-K2GLR4-F1
#
_entry.id   AF-K2GLR4-F1
#
_cell.length_a   1.000
_cell.length_b   1.000
_cell.length_c   1.000
_cell.angle_alpha   90.00
_cell.angle_beta   90.00
_cell.angle_gamma   90.00
#
_symmetry.space_group_name_H-M   'P 1'
#
loop_
_entity.id
_entity.type
_entity.pdbx_description
1 polymer ?
#
loop_
_entity_poly.entity_id
_entity_poly.type
_entity_poly.pdbx_seq_one_letter_code
_entity_poly.pdbx_strand_id
1 'polypeptide(L)'
;MILDFEKWLHSQDFSPEATNQFKEAVTCYKASAYRASLLMSYLGFQIVLKDRVLESSKPDNLHEKAWEAIKKRLRKEEAWDEEVNECIKKNDVKKRVFVISEDLRNQATYWKYRRNDCAHSKPNKIDSSHVESFWLFLRSNLAKFVVGGSMESLLLKLDKHLDPNFTSSKASHKTYIDELPKTILEEDIIDFLERLHNLFQKHFFFYPEVEEKPLGIWNDIIRLEGQLGKQAVLFIKDNKGLEIEFLEQYPERTSLFYEKNSPEVRKLWRQTIHNEFSKMVRLEIFVSLLRNGLIEEDMSESLEYMVKNIKRTELTEETIKPLKDFGYFNVFKDLVFSRKYPLLDSFDWGNEAYVSIGDHLDQIGLDEHVVEVINNTFESRPYPFKMQEALKSYFAQREGEREEYEEICDELGIKPTDTLGF
;
A
#
# COMPACT_ATOMS: atom_id res chain seq x y z
N MET A 1 9.60 -37.68 3.78
CA MET A 1 9.80 -36.73 2.66
C MET A 1 8.57 -35.84 2.58
N ILE A 2 8.76 -34.52 2.56
CA ILE A 2 7.69 -33.54 2.35
C ILE A 2 7.61 -33.27 0.84
N LEU A 3 6.43 -33.42 0.26
CA LEU A 3 6.17 -33.19 -1.16
C LEU A 3 6.00 -31.69 -1.44
N ASP A 4 6.36 -31.24 -2.64
CA ASP A 4 6.16 -29.83 -3.02
C ASP A 4 4.68 -29.43 -3.04
N PHE A 5 3.77 -30.37 -3.31
CA PHE A 5 2.33 -30.14 -3.18
C PHE A 5 1.90 -29.86 -1.73
N GLU A 6 2.54 -30.48 -0.73
CA GLU A 6 2.26 -30.20 0.68
C GLU A 6 2.68 -28.77 1.05
N LYS A 7 3.86 -28.34 0.59
CA LYS A 7 4.33 -26.96 0.79
C LYS A 7 3.36 -25.95 0.17
N TRP A 8 2.91 -26.22 -1.05
CA TRP A 8 1.89 -25.40 -1.70
C TRP A 8 0.58 -25.39 -0.92
N LEU A 9 0.08 -26.55 -0.46
CA LEU A 9 -1.15 -26.65 0.31
C LEU A 9 -1.10 -25.83 1.60
N HIS A 10 0.05 -25.79 2.28
CA HIS A 10 0.27 -24.97 3.47
C HIS A 10 0.21 -23.47 3.20
N SER A 11 0.45 -23.03 1.97
CA SER A 11 0.37 -21.61 1.58
C SER A 11 -1.03 -21.21 1.11
N GLN A 12 -2.00 -22.12 1.10
CA GLN A 12 -3.37 -21.85 0.66
C GLN A 12 -4.31 -21.73 1.87
N ASP A 13 -5.26 -20.81 1.77
CA ASP A 13 -6.34 -20.64 2.75
C ASP A 13 -7.62 -21.33 2.26
N PHE A 14 -7.61 -22.67 2.28
CA PHE A 14 -8.77 -23.48 1.90
C PHE A 14 -9.63 -23.84 3.12
N SER A 15 -10.92 -24.12 2.88
CA SER A 15 -11.81 -24.61 3.93
C SER A 15 -11.25 -25.87 4.61
N PRO A 16 -11.59 -26.13 5.89
CA PRO A 16 -11.16 -27.34 6.58
C PRO A 16 -11.55 -28.61 5.83
N GLU A 17 -12.71 -28.62 5.17
CA GLU A 17 -13.20 -29.73 4.36
C GLU A 17 -12.26 -30.01 3.18
N ALA A 18 -11.95 -28.99 2.35
CA ALA A 18 -11.04 -29.13 1.22
C ALA A 18 -9.61 -29.51 1.69
N THR A 19 -9.14 -28.88 2.76
CA THR A 19 -7.81 -29.16 3.35
C THR A 19 -7.68 -30.61 3.79
N ASN A 20 -8.70 -31.16 4.44
CA ASN A 20 -8.70 -32.56 4.87
C ASN A 20 -8.64 -33.51 3.66
N GLN A 21 -9.39 -33.24 2.59
CA GLN A 21 -9.34 -34.04 1.37
C GLN A 21 -7.95 -34.04 0.72
N PHE A 22 -7.28 -32.87 0.65
CA PHE A 22 -5.92 -32.82 0.12
C PHE A 22 -4.90 -33.54 1.01
N LYS A 23 -5.04 -33.47 2.34
CA LYS A 23 -4.18 -34.22 3.28
C LYS A 23 -4.36 -35.74 3.14
N GLU A 24 -5.59 -36.20 2.98
CA GLU A 24 -5.89 -37.61 2.69
C GLU A 24 -5.29 -38.01 1.33
N ALA A 25 -5.40 -37.17 0.31
CA ALA A 25 -4.81 -37.41 -0.99
C ALA A 25 -3.28 -37.60 -0.92
N VAL A 26 -2.59 -36.76 -0.16
CA VAL A 26 -1.14 -36.87 0.10
C VAL A 26 -0.80 -38.16 0.84
N THR A 27 -1.61 -38.54 1.83
CA THR A 27 -1.43 -39.79 2.59
C THR A 27 -1.55 -41.00 1.67
N CYS A 28 -2.58 -41.04 0.82
CA CYS A 28 -2.75 -42.08 -0.18
C CYS A 28 -1.59 -42.12 -1.19
N TYR A 29 -1.09 -40.96 -1.63
CA TYR A 29 0.05 -40.89 -2.54
C TYR A 29 1.30 -41.52 -1.93
N LYS A 30 1.63 -41.16 -0.67
CA LYS A 30 2.78 -41.71 0.07
C LYS A 30 2.65 -43.22 0.31
N ALA A 31 1.43 -43.72 0.42
CA ALA A 31 1.13 -45.16 0.50
C ALA A 31 1.07 -45.87 -0.88
N SER A 32 1.43 -45.19 -1.97
CA SER A 32 1.32 -45.70 -3.36
C SER A 32 -0.11 -46.07 -3.79
N ALA A 33 -1.13 -45.58 -3.07
CA ALA A 33 -2.54 -45.73 -3.40
C ALA A 33 -2.98 -44.63 -4.40
N TYR A 34 -2.38 -44.61 -5.59
CA TYR A 34 -2.52 -43.49 -6.54
C TYR A 34 -3.94 -43.23 -7.02
N ARG A 35 -4.77 -44.28 -7.17
CA ARG A 35 -6.20 -44.11 -7.50
C ARG A 35 -6.95 -43.33 -6.43
N ALA A 36 -6.74 -43.71 -5.16
CA ALA A 36 -7.35 -43.02 -4.02
C ALA A 36 -6.79 -41.60 -3.90
N SER A 37 -5.49 -41.42 -4.10
CA SER A 37 -4.86 -40.09 -4.09
C SER A 37 -5.46 -39.15 -5.14
N LEU A 38 -5.63 -39.61 -6.39
CA LEU A 38 -6.25 -38.80 -7.44
C LEU A 38 -7.73 -38.50 -7.13
N LEU A 39 -8.46 -39.47 -6.61
CA LEU A 39 -9.87 -39.32 -6.22
C LEU A 39 -10.03 -38.24 -5.14
N MET A 40 -9.25 -38.32 -4.06
CA MET A 40 -9.29 -37.35 -2.97
C MET A 40 -8.78 -35.97 -3.40
N SER A 41 -7.76 -35.92 -4.27
CA SER A 41 -7.30 -34.65 -4.85
C SER A 41 -8.41 -33.97 -5.64
N TYR A 42 -9.14 -34.73 -6.47
CA TYR A 42 -10.24 -34.18 -7.27
C TYR A 42 -11.40 -33.74 -6.40
N LEU A 43 -11.67 -34.48 -5.31
CA LEU A 43 -12.69 -34.09 -4.33
C LEU A 43 -12.33 -32.76 -3.65
N GLY A 44 -11.08 -32.61 -3.18
CA GLY A 44 -10.58 -31.34 -2.64
C GLY A 44 -10.72 -30.18 -3.65
N PHE A 45 -10.38 -30.42 -4.92
CA PHE A 45 -10.61 -29.45 -6.00
C PHE A 45 -12.08 -29.04 -6.14
N GLN A 46 -13.01 -30.00 -6.16
CA GLN A 46 -14.43 -29.71 -6.27
C GLN A 46 -14.96 -28.94 -5.05
N ILE A 47 -14.49 -29.23 -3.83
CA ILE A 47 -14.89 -28.50 -2.63
C ILE A 47 -14.43 -27.04 -2.72
N VAL A 48 -13.19 -26.78 -3.11
CA VAL A 48 -12.72 -25.38 -3.31
C VAL A 48 -13.62 -24.63 -4.29
N LEU A 49 -14.04 -25.27 -5.39
CA LEU A 49 -14.93 -24.64 -6.36
C LEU A 49 -16.37 -24.48 -5.83
N LYS A 50 -16.88 -25.46 -5.07
CA LYS A 50 -18.16 -25.38 -4.35
C LYS A 50 -18.18 -24.16 -3.45
N ASP A 51 -17.16 -24.01 -2.60
CA ASP A 51 -17.04 -22.95 -1.62
C ASP A 51 -17.04 -21.58 -2.31
N ARG A 52 -16.23 -21.41 -3.36
CA ARG A 52 -16.21 -20.17 -4.17
C ARG A 52 -17.57 -19.77 -4.70
N VAL A 53 -18.36 -20.73 -5.21
CA VAL A 53 -19.70 -20.44 -5.75
C VAL A 53 -20.69 -20.12 -4.64
N LEU A 54 -20.58 -20.78 -3.47
CA LEU A 54 -21.46 -20.53 -2.33
C LEU A 54 -21.19 -19.17 -1.68
N GLU A 55 -19.91 -18.77 -1.61
CA GLU A 55 -19.44 -17.51 -1.04
C GLU A 55 -19.62 -16.32 -2.00
N SER A 56 -19.62 -16.56 -3.32
CA SER A 56 -19.72 -15.46 -4.28
C SER A 56 -21.10 -14.80 -4.33
N SER A 57 -21.11 -13.54 -4.74
CA SER A 57 -22.31 -12.85 -5.21
C SER A 57 -22.79 -13.44 -6.55
N LYS A 58 -24.03 -13.12 -6.93
CA LYS A 58 -24.61 -13.59 -8.19
C LYS A 58 -23.86 -13.00 -9.40
N PRO A 59 -23.48 -13.82 -10.38
CA PRO A 59 -22.98 -13.32 -11.66
C PRO A 59 -23.98 -12.41 -12.39
N ASP A 60 -23.52 -11.31 -12.96
CA ASP A 60 -24.37 -10.35 -13.68
C ASP A 60 -25.11 -10.98 -14.86
N ASN A 61 -24.45 -11.91 -15.53
CA ASN A 61 -25.00 -12.66 -16.65
C ASN A 61 -26.05 -13.70 -16.25
N LEU A 62 -26.22 -14.00 -14.95
CA LEU A 62 -27.19 -14.96 -14.45
C LEU A 62 -28.43 -14.27 -13.86
N HIS A 63 -29.59 -14.85 -14.15
CA HIS A 63 -30.85 -14.48 -13.50
C HIS A 63 -30.90 -15.00 -12.06
N GLU A 64 -31.44 -14.20 -11.13
CA GLU A 64 -31.53 -14.49 -9.68
C GLU A 64 -32.03 -15.91 -9.37
N LYS A 65 -33.19 -16.29 -9.93
CA LYS A 65 -33.76 -17.63 -9.74
C LYS A 65 -32.83 -18.77 -10.18
N ALA A 66 -32.03 -18.57 -11.23
CA ALA A 66 -31.11 -19.59 -11.71
C ALA A 66 -29.91 -19.73 -10.77
N TRP A 67 -29.42 -18.61 -10.24
CA TRP A 67 -28.34 -18.58 -9.26
C TRP A 67 -28.72 -19.25 -7.95
N GLU A 68 -29.89 -18.93 -7.40
CA GLU A 68 -30.41 -19.57 -6.19
C GLU A 68 -30.63 -21.08 -6.39
N ALA A 69 -31.04 -21.51 -7.58
CA ALA A 69 -31.15 -22.92 -7.91
C ALA A 69 -29.78 -23.63 -7.90
N ILE A 70 -28.73 -22.99 -8.42
CA ILE A 70 -27.35 -23.51 -8.38
C ILE A 70 -26.88 -23.62 -6.93
N LYS A 71 -26.98 -22.54 -6.14
CA LYS A 71 -26.60 -22.55 -4.72
C LYS A 71 -27.36 -23.60 -3.91
N LYS A 72 -28.66 -23.80 -4.18
CA LYS A 72 -29.47 -24.83 -3.54
C LYS A 72 -28.98 -26.24 -3.87
N ARG A 73 -28.58 -26.51 -5.11
CA ARG A 73 -28.04 -27.82 -5.53
C ARG A 73 -26.66 -28.09 -4.93
N LEU A 74 -25.82 -27.07 -4.83
CA LEU A 74 -24.50 -27.17 -4.21
C LEU A 74 -24.54 -27.46 -2.70
N ARG A 75 -25.68 -27.25 -2.04
CA ARG A 75 -25.88 -27.59 -0.62
C ARG A 75 -26.50 -28.98 -0.41
N LYS A 76 -26.72 -29.75 -1.47
CA LYS A 76 -27.26 -31.11 -1.41
C LYS A 76 -26.15 -32.13 -1.54
N GLU A 77 -25.96 -32.95 -0.52
CA GLU A 77 -24.92 -33.99 -0.46
C GLU A 77 -24.91 -34.90 -1.68
N GLU A 78 -26.09 -35.27 -2.17
CA GLU A 78 -26.26 -36.19 -3.29
C GLU A 78 -26.04 -35.58 -4.69
N ALA A 79 -25.88 -34.26 -4.80
CA ALA A 79 -25.91 -33.56 -6.08
C ALA A 79 -24.83 -32.48 -6.27
N TRP A 80 -24.14 -32.07 -5.21
CA TRP A 80 -23.23 -30.93 -5.28
C TRP A 80 -22.04 -31.19 -6.20
N ASP A 81 -21.50 -32.42 -6.23
CA ASP A 81 -20.33 -32.76 -7.04
C ASP A 81 -20.63 -32.67 -8.55
N GLU A 82 -21.80 -33.14 -8.97
CA GLU A 82 -22.25 -32.99 -10.36
C GLU A 82 -22.57 -31.52 -10.68
N GLU A 83 -23.20 -30.77 -9.77
CA GLU A 83 -23.48 -29.33 -10.02
C GLU A 83 -22.19 -28.50 -10.14
N VAL A 84 -21.13 -28.80 -9.36
CA VAL A 84 -19.81 -28.16 -9.56
C VAL A 84 -19.29 -28.43 -10.97
N ASN A 85 -19.38 -29.69 -11.44
CA ASN A 85 -18.95 -30.04 -12.79
C ASN A 85 -19.79 -29.31 -13.86
N GLU A 86 -21.10 -29.16 -13.65
CA GLU A 86 -21.95 -28.39 -14.56
C GLU A 86 -21.59 -26.90 -14.57
N CYS A 87 -21.24 -26.31 -13.42
CA CYS A 87 -20.72 -24.95 -13.34
C CYS A 87 -19.41 -24.79 -14.13
N ILE A 88 -18.51 -25.79 -14.05
CA ILE A 88 -17.28 -25.84 -14.84
C ILE A 88 -17.58 -26.04 -16.32
N LYS A 89 -18.63 -26.75 -16.75
CA LYS A 89 -18.89 -26.98 -18.19
C LYS A 89 -19.60 -25.82 -18.90
N LYS A 90 -20.41 -25.03 -18.19
CA LYS A 90 -21.23 -23.95 -18.78
C LYS A 90 -20.37 -22.84 -19.41
N ASN A 91 -20.26 -22.84 -20.74
CA ASN A 91 -19.56 -21.80 -21.52
C ASN A 91 -20.50 -20.79 -22.20
N ASP A 92 -21.82 -20.95 -22.07
CA ASP A 92 -22.79 -19.97 -22.57
C ASP A 92 -22.64 -18.65 -21.79
N VAL A 93 -22.42 -17.54 -22.48
CA VAL A 93 -22.25 -16.21 -21.88
C VAL A 93 -23.37 -15.88 -20.90
N LYS A 94 -24.62 -16.31 -21.15
CA LYS A 94 -25.79 -16.05 -20.29
C LYS A 94 -25.95 -17.03 -19.12
N LYS A 95 -25.09 -18.06 -19.04
CA LYS A 95 -25.20 -19.13 -18.04
C LYS A 95 -23.88 -19.49 -17.36
N ARG A 96 -22.76 -18.94 -17.82
CA ARG A 96 -21.43 -19.22 -17.29
C ARG A 96 -21.37 -18.79 -15.83
N VAL A 97 -20.87 -19.70 -15.00
CA VAL A 97 -20.58 -19.44 -13.58
C VAL A 97 -19.11 -19.07 -13.47
N PHE A 98 -18.21 -19.96 -13.90
CA PHE A 98 -16.77 -19.68 -13.93
C PHE A 98 -16.34 -19.00 -15.23
N VAL A 99 -15.58 -17.91 -15.10
CA VAL A 99 -14.93 -17.19 -16.21
C VAL A 99 -13.55 -17.80 -16.43
N ILE A 100 -13.54 -18.89 -17.20
CA ILE A 100 -12.33 -19.63 -17.59
C ILE A 100 -12.32 -19.87 -19.09
N SER A 101 -11.13 -19.98 -19.67
CA SER A 101 -10.94 -20.30 -21.09
C SER A 101 -11.53 -21.66 -21.45
N GLU A 102 -11.88 -21.85 -22.72
CA GLU A 102 -12.37 -23.14 -23.23
C GLU A 102 -11.33 -24.25 -23.05
N ASP A 103 -10.05 -23.93 -23.25
CA ASP A 103 -8.94 -24.86 -23.01
C ASP A 103 -8.89 -25.31 -21.54
N LEU A 104 -8.94 -24.37 -20.58
CA LEU A 104 -8.95 -24.72 -19.15
C LEU A 104 -10.18 -25.55 -18.79
N ARG A 105 -11.32 -25.28 -19.43
CA ARG A 105 -12.55 -26.06 -19.28
C ARG A 105 -12.38 -27.50 -19.75
N ASN A 106 -11.70 -27.70 -20.88
CA ASN A 106 -11.38 -29.01 -21.42
C ASN A 106 -10.38 -29.77 -20.53
N GLN A 107 -9.36 -29.07 -19.99
CA GLN A 107 -8.43 -29.66 -19.04
C GLN A 107 -9.13 -30.10 -17.74
N ALA A 108 -10.03 -29.28 -17.18
CA ALA A 108 -10.81 -29.68 -16.00
C ALA A 108 -11.71 -30.90 -16.29
N THR A 109 -12.29 -30.95 -17.49
CA THR A 109 -13.10 -32.07 -17.96
C THR A 109 -12.27 -33.34 -18.12
N TYR A 110 -11.02 -33.25 -18.60
CA TYR A 110 -10.09 -34.37 -18.62
C TYR A 110 -9.88 -34.97 -17.22
N TRP A 111 -9.67 -34.14 -16.20
CA TRP A 111 -9.50 -34.61 -14.82
C TRP A 111 -10.76 -35.25 -14.24
N LYS A 112 -11.97 -34.77 -14.60
CA LYS A 112 -13.24 -35.45 -14.29
C LYS A 112 -13.21 -36.90 -14.80
N TYR A 113 -12.76 -37.11 -16.05
CA TYR A 113 -12.70 -38.45 -16.62
C TYR A 113 -11.66 -39.34 -15.94
N ARG A 114 -10.49 -38.81 -15.55
CA ARG A 114 -9.50 -39.57 -14.77
C ARG A 114 -10.02 -39.96 -13.38
N ARG A 115 -10.74 -39.06 -12.70
CA ARG A 115 -11.43 -39.36 -11.42
C ARG A 115 -12.44 -40.49 -11.60
N ASN A 116 -13.21 -40.48 -12.69
CA ASN A 116 -14.18 -41.54 -12.99
C ASN A 116 -13.50 -42.89 -13.25
N ASP A 117 -12.29 -42.90 -13.84
CA ASP A 117 -11.52 -44.14 -13.99
C ASP A 117 -11.11 -44.73 -12.63
N CYS A 118 -10.74 -43.87 -11.66
CA CYS A 118 -10.46 -44.29 -10.29
C CYS A 118 -11.70 -44.86 -9.59
N ALA A 119 -12.83 -44.14 -9.63
CA ALA A 119 -14.04 -44.49 -8.90
C ALA A 119 -14.71 -45.77 -9.43
N HIS A 120 -14.71 -46.00 -10.74
CA HIS A 120 -15.38 -47.14 -11.36
C HIS A 120 -14.44 -48.30 -11.72
N SER A 121 -13.20 -48.28 -11.22
CA SER A 121 -12.18 -49.31 -11.48
C SER A 121 -12.04 -49.66 -12.97
N LYS A 122 -12.09 -48.64 -13.83
CA LYS A 122 -11.92 -48.81 -15.28
C LYS A 122 -10.49 -49.33 -15.58
N PRO A 123 -10.28 -50.04 -16.71
CA PRO A 123 -9.01 -50.70 -17.00
C PRO A 123 -7.83 -49.73 -17.20
N ASN A 124 -8.08 -48.42 -17.30
CA ASN A 124 -7.02 -47.43 -17.43
C ASN A 124 -6.09 -47.45 -16.20
N LYS A 125 -4.79 -47.45 -16.46
CA LYS A 125 -3.77 -47.36 -15.42
C LYS A 125 -3.74 -45.93 -14.86
N ILE A 126 -3.73 -45.82 -13.54
CA ILE A 126 -3.49 -44.57 -12.80
C ILE A 126 -2.28 -44.81 -11.92
N ASP A 127 -1.29 -43.92 -11.99
CA ASP A 127 -0.02 -44.00 -11.27
C ASP A 127 0.38 -42.63 -10.72
N SER A 128 1.59 -42.55 -10.13
CA SER A 128 2.11 -41.32 -9.51
C SER A 128 2.12 -40.13 -10.47
N SER A 129 2.47 -40.33 -11.75
CA SER A 129 2.55 -39.25 -12.74
C SER A 129 1.20 -38.58 -13.00
N HIS A 130 0.10 -39.32 -12.90
CA HIS A 130 -1.25 -38.77 -13.03
C HIS A 130 -1.60 -37.87 -11.84
N VAL A 131 -1.23 -38.29 -10.62
CA VAL A 131 -1.46 -37.50 -9.41
C VAL A 131 -0.62 -36.23 -9.43
N GLU A 132 0.67 -36.36 -9.73
CA GLU A 132 1.60 -35.22 -9.80
C GLU A 132 1.19 -34.22 -10.90
N SER A 133 0.77 -34.72 -12.06
CA SER A 133 0.26 -33.88 -13.15
C SER A 133 -1.02 -33.14 -12.75
N PHE A 134 -1.91 -33.78 -11.98
CA PHE A 134 -3.10 -33.10 -11.47
C PHE A 134 -2.75 -32.04 -10.42
N TRP A 135 -1.79 -32.32 -9.54
CA TRP A 135 -1.29 -31.34 -8.58
C TRP A 135 -0.61 -30.14 -9.26
N LEU A 136 0.12 -30.36 -10.34
CA LEU A 136 0.63 -29.28 -11.18
C LEU A 136 -0.51 -28.47 -11.81
N PHE A 137 -1.54 -29.14 -12.35
CA PHE A 137 -2.73 -28.47 -12.86
C PHE A 137 -3.41 -27.57 -11.80
N LEU A 138 -3.57 -28.07 -10.57
CA LEU A 138 -4.16 -27.28 -9.47
C LEU A 138 -3.31 -26.05 -9.15
N ARG A 139 -1.99 -26.23 -9.00
CA ARG A 139 -1.06 -25.13 -8.73
C ARG A 139 -1.09 -24.06 -9.81
N SER A 140 -1.21 -24.46 -11.08
CA SER A 140 -1.19 -23.54 -12.22
C SER A 140 -2.53 -22.89 -12.54
N ASN A 141 -3.66 -23.50 -12.14
CA ASN A 141 -4.96 -23.09 -12.68
C ASN A 141 -6.06 -22.92 -11.63
N LEU A 142 -5.90 -23.38 -10.40
CA LEU A 142 -6.96 -23.29 -9.40
C LEU A 142 -7.42 -21.85 -9.18
N ALA A 143 -6.50 -20.88 -9.12
CA ALA A 143 -6.83 -19.46 -8.93
C ALA A 143 -7.73 -18.89 -10.05
N LYS A 144 -7.62 -19.43 -11.27
CA LYS A 144 -8.36 -18.94 -12.46
C LYS A 144 -9.84 -19.28 -12.45
N PHE A 145 -10.30 -20.21 -11.61
CA PHE A 145 -11.72 -20.55 -11.47
C PHE A 145 -12.46 -19.49 -10.66
N VAL A 146 -12.64 -18.32 -11.27
CA VAL A 146 -13.32 -17.16 -10.70
C VAL A 146 -14.78 -17.13 -11.15
N VAL A 147 -15.70 -16.80 -10.23
CA VAL A 147 -17.12 -16.65 -10.55
C VAL A 147 -17.36 -15.32 -11.29
N GLY A 148 -18.05 -15.32 -12.43
CA GLY A 148 -18.27 -14.13 -13.26
C GLY A 148 -19.11 -13.04 -12.60
N GLY A 149 -18.94 -11.78 -13.01
CA GLY A 149 -19.60 -10.61 -12.39
C GLY A 149 -19.03 -10.22 -11.01
N SER A 150 -18.00 -10.92 -10.55
CA SER A 150 -17.36 -10.68 -9.26
C SER A 150 -16.67 -9.32 -9.19
N MET A 151 -15.98 -8.89 -10.26
CA MET A 151 -15.32 -7.57 -10.30
C MET A 151 -16.31 -6.41 -10.22
N GLU A 152 -17.36 -6.40 -11.06
CA GLU A 152 -18.43 -5.39 -11.01
C GLU A 152 -19.12 -5.38 -9.64
N SER A 153 -19.47 -6.56 -9.14
CA SER A 153 -20.09 -6.70 -7.83
C SER A 153 -19.16 -6.19 -6.72
N LEU A 154 -17.86 -6.43 -6.80
CA LEU A 154 -16.88 -5.97 -5.83
C LEU A 154 -16.70 -4.46 -5.88
N LEU A 155 -16.62 -3.87 -7.08
CA LEU A 155 -16.58 -2.42 -7.26
C LEU A 155 -17.85 -1.76 -6.70
N LEU A 156 -19.04 -2.34 -6.91
CA LEU A 156 -20.30 -1.86 -6.33
C LEU A 156 -20.33 -1.98 -4.80
N LYS A 157 -19.81 -3.08 -4.24
CA LYS A 157 -19.66 -3.25 -2.79
C LYS A 157 -18.73 -2.18 -2.21
N LEU A 158 -17.60 -1.92 -2.89
CA LEU A 158 -16.64 -0.88 -2.50
C LEU A 158 -17.25 0.53 -2.62
N ASP A 159 -17.98 0.83 -3.70
CA ASP A 159 -18.70 2.11 -3.88
C ASP A 159 -19.64 2.38 -2.70
N LYS A 160 -20.43 1.37 -2.31
CA LYS A 160 -21.31 1.45 -1.14
C LYS A 160 -20.56 1.53 0.19
N HIS A 161 -19.38 0.91 0.28
CA HIS A 161 -18.55 0.95 1.50
C HIS A 161 -17.91 2.33 1.72
N LEU A 162 -17.59 3.02 0.62
CA LEU A 162 -17.02 4.37 0.64
C LEU A 162 -18.08 5.44 0.92
N ASP A 163 -19.33 5.21 0.52
CA ASP A 163 -20.42 6.16 0.76
C ASP A 163 -20.79 6.26 2.26
N PRO A 164 -20.62 7.43 2.90
CA PRO A 164 -20.92 7.64 4.32
C PRO A 164 -22.40 7.50 4.67
N ASN A 165 -23.31 7.59 3.69
CA ASN A 165 -24.75 7.37 3.91
C ASN A 165 -25.08 5.89 4.14
N PHE A 166 -24.24 4.98 3.67
CA PHE A 166 -24.44 3.54 3.81
C PHE A 166 -23.51 2.90 4.82
N THR A 167 -22.31 3.45 5.00
CA THR A 167 -21.25 2.79 5.76
C THR A 167 -20.51 3.75 6.68
N SER A 168 -20.41 3.39 7.96
CA SER A 168 -19.65 4.16 8.96
C SER A 168 -18.19 4.38 8.54
N SER A 169 -17.60 5.53 8.90
CA SER A 169 -16.19 5.83 8.69
C SER A 169 -15.24 4.80 9.33
N LYS A 170 -15.69 4.12 10.40
CA LYS A 170 -14.90 3.11 11.13
C LYS A 170 -15.08 1.67 10.63
N ALA A 171 -15.94 1.44 9.64
CA ALA A 171 -16.16 0.09 9.12
C ALA A 171 -14.91 -0.42 8.40
N SER A 172 -14.54 -1.67 8.66
CA SER A 172 -13.39 -2.30 8.00
C SER A 172 -13.71 -2.66 6.54
N HIS A 173 -12.74 -2.48 5.65
CA HIS A 173 -12.79 -2.94 4.25
C HIS A 173 -12.14 -4.32 4.04
N LYS A 174 -11.62 -4.96 5.10
CA LYS A 174 -10.83 -6.18 5.01
C LYS A 174 -11.50 -7.29 4.19
N THR A 175 -12.80 -7.50 4.38
CA THR A 175 -13.54 -8.54 3.63
C THR A 175 -13.49 -8.35 2.12
N TYR A 176 -13.47 -7.10 1.65
CA TYR A 176 -13.36 -6.81 0.21
C TYR A 176 -11.93 -7.03 -0.29
N ILE A 177 -10.93 -6.70 0.52
CA ILE A 177 -9.52 -6.96 0.21
C ILE A 177 -9.26 -8.46 0.08
N ASP A 178 -9.78 -9.27 1.02
CA ASP A 178 -9.62 -10.73 1.02
C ASP A 178 -10.34 -11.40 -0.18
N GLU A 179 -11.37 -10.75 -0.74
CA GLU A 179 -12.07 -11.20 -1.95
C GLU A 179 -11.27 -10.92 -3.24
N LEU A 180 -10.38 -9.90 -3.27
CA LEU A 180 -9.72 -9.43 -4.49
C LEU A 180 -8.91 -10.52 -5.22
N PRO A 181 -8.00 -11.27 -4.57
CA PRO A 181 -7.19 -12.28 -5.26
C PRO A 181 -8.01 -13.45 -5.82
N LYS A 182 -9.24 -13.63 -5.32
CA LYS A 182 -10.18 -14.68 -5.74
C LYS A 182 -11.12 -14.20 -6.85
N THR A 183 -11.13 -12.90 -7.13
CA THR A 183 -12.14 -12.19 -7.93
C THR A 183 -11.54 -11.58 -9.18
N ILE A 184 -10.31 -11.07 -9.11
CA ILE A 184 -9.67 -10.36 -10.22
C ILE A 184 -8.75 -11.34 -10.97
N LEU A 185 -9.02 -11.52 -12.27
CA LEU A 185 -8.14 -12.28 -13.16
C LEU A 185 -6.87 -11.48 -13.46
N GLU A 186 -5.76 -12.16 -13.75
CA GLU A 186 -4.47 -11.51 -13.98
C GLU A 186 -4.52 -10.54 -15.17
N GLU A 187 -5.23 -10.92 -16.24
CA GLU A 187 -5.46 -10.07 -17.42
C GLU A 187 -6.33 -8.83 -17.15
N ASP A 188 -7.15 -8.86 -16.09
CA ASP A 188 -8.10 -7.79 -15.77
C ASP A 188 -7.57 -6.84 -14.68
N ILE A 189 -6.35 -7.08 -14.15
CA ILE A 189 -5.80 -6.29 -13.04
C ILE A 189 -5.74 -4.80 -13.38
N ILE A 190 -5.23 -4.43 -14.55
CA ILE A 190 -5.06 -3.01 -14.92
C ILE A 190 -6.41 -2.31 -15.05
N ASP A 191 -7.39 -2.94 -15.73
CA ASP A 191 -8.76 -2.41 -15.82
C ASP A 191 -9.38 -2.23 -14.43
N PHE A 192 -9.21 -3.22 -13.55
CA PHE A 192 -9.69 -3.12 -12.17
C PHE A 192 -9.08 -1.92 -11.44
N LEU A 193 -7.76 -1.73 -11.50
CA LEU A 193 -7.05 -0.66 -10.80
C LEU A 193 -7.47 0.73 -11.31
N GLU A 194 -7.61 0.90 -12.63
CA GLU A 194 -8.11 2.14 -13.24
C GLU A 194 -9.52 2.47 -12.75
N ARG A 195 -10.41 1.47 -12.74
CA ARG A 195 -11.80 1.64 -12.31
C ARG A 195 -11.92 1.90 -10.81
N LEU A 196 -11.08 1.26 -10.01
CA LEU A 196 -10.98 1.52 -8.57
C LEU A 196 -10.48 2.95 -8.30
N HIS A 197 -9.48 3.41 -9.05
CA HIS A 197 -8.98 4.77 -8.92
C HIS A 197 -10.06 5.81 -9.27
N ASN A 198 -10.78 5.60 -10.38
CA ASN A 198 -11.90 6.46 -10.78
C ASN A 198 -13.02 6.48 -9.72
N LEU A 199 -13.29 5.32 -9.11
CA LEU A 199 -14.23 5.22 -8.00
C LEU A 199 -13.76 6.09 -6.81
N PHE A 200 -12.48 6.04 -6.44
CA PHE A 200 -11.95 6.83 -5.35
C PHE A 200 -11.98 8.34 -5.64
N GLN A 201 -11.60 8.75 -6.86
CA GLN A 201 -11.68 10.16 -7.28
C GLN A 201 -13.12 10.70 -7.22
N LYS A 202 -14.10 9.88 -7.64
CA LYS A 202 -15.52 10.22 -7.52
C LYS A 202 -15.90 10.46 -6.05
N HIS A 203 -15.51 9.56 -5.14
CA HIS A 203 -15.82 9.70 -3.72
C HIS A 203 -15.10 10.89 -3.07
N PHE A 204 -13.84 11.14 -3.39
CA PHE A 204 -13.12 12.32 -2.93
C PHE A 204 -13.84 13.62 -3.32
N PHE A 205 -14.37 13.69 -4.55
CA PHE A 205 -15.11 14.86 -5.01
C PHE A 205 -16.44 15.07 -4.27
N PHE A 206 -17.20 14.01 -3.97
CA PHE A 206 -18.51 14.12 -3.32
C PHE A 206 -18.43 14.12 -1.78
N TYR A 207 -17.38 13.53 -1.21
CA TYR A 207 -17.19 13.31 0.22
C TYR A 207 -15.70 13.49 0.60
N PRO A 208 -15.16 14.72 0.57
CA PRO A 208 -13.75 14.97 0.89
C PRO A 208 -13.37 14.52 2.31
N GLU A 209 -14.34 14.49 3.23
CA GLU A 209 -14.18 14.14 4.63
C GLU A 209 -13.82 12.65 4.87
N VAL A 210 -13.84 11.80 3.83
CA VAL A 210 -13.54 10.35 3.92
C VAL A 210 -12.25 9.95 3.17
N GLU A 211 -11.37 10.90 2.87
CA GLU A 211 -10.12 10.70 2.12
C GLU A 211 -9.21 9.57 2.67
N GLU A 212 -9.19 9.38 3.99
CA GLU A 212 -8.37 8.33 4.63
C GLU A 212 -8.77 6.90 4.20
N LYS A 213 -10.04 6.67 3.84
CA LYS A 213 -10.54 5.34 3.49
C LYS A 213 -9.98 4.83 2.14
N PRO A 214 -10.07 5.58 1.03
CA PRO A 214 -9.45 5.22 -0.24
C PRO A 214 -7.96 4.85 -0.12
N LEU A 215 -7.17 5.67 0.55
CA LEU A 215 -5.73 5.43 0.71
C LEU A 215 -5.45 4.23 1.62
N GLY A 216 -6.28 3.99 2.64
CA GLY A 216 -6.26 2.75 3.42
C GLY A 216 -6.48 1.49 2.57
N ILE A 217 -7.45 1.53 1.65
CA ILE A 217 -7.69 0.43 0.71
C ILE A 217 -6.48 0.21 -0.19
N TRP A 218 -5.88 1.28 -0.73
CA TRP A 218 -4.63 1.15 -1.52
C TRP A 218 -3.52 0.48 -0.72
N ASN A 219 -3.33 0.88 0.54
CA ASN A 219 -2.30 0.34 1.42
C ASN A 219 -2.49 -1.15 1.70
N ASP A 220 -3.74 -1.60 1.78
CA ASP A 220 -4.06 -3.03 1.92
C ASP A 220 -3.86 -3.80 0.60
N ILE A 221 -4.21 -3.21 -0.55
CA ILE A 221 -4.03 -3.85 -1.87
C ILE A 221 -2.55 -4.09 -2.18
N ILE A 222 -1.66 -3.11 -1.94
CA ILE A 222 -0.23 -3.26 -2.24
C ILE A 222 0.45 -4.35 -1.40
N ARG A 223 -0.16 -4.78 -0.30
CA ARG A 223 0.31 -5.86 0.58
C ARG A 223 -0.15 -7.23 0.14
N LEU A 224 -1.07 -7.32 -0.82
CA LEU A 224 -1.51 -8.60 -1.36
C LEU A 224 -0.36 -9.30 -2.08
N GLU A 225 -0.19 -10.59 -1.81
CA GLU A 225 0.77 -11.41 -2.55
C GLU A 225 0.33 -11.61 -4.02
N GLY A 226 1.31 -11.80 -4.90
CA GLY A 226 1.07 -12.07 -6.31
C GLY A 226 1.06 -10.85 -7.21
N GLN A 227 0.42 -10.97 -8.38
CA GLN A 227 0.50 -9.95 -9.43
C GLN A 227 -0.33 -8.69 -9.12
N LEU A 228 -1.45 -8.84 -8.42
CA LEU A 228 -2.34 -7.72 -8.09
C LEU A 228 -1.62 -6.66 -7.22
N GLY A 229 -0.99 -7.06 -6.12
CA GLY A 229 -0.25 -6.12 -5.26
C GLY A 229 0.92 -5.46 -5.99
N LYS A 230 1.67 -6.22 -6.80
CA LYS A 230 2.78 -5.69 -7.61
C LYS A 230 2.31 -4.63 -8.61
N GLN A 231 1.24 -4.92 -9.34
CA GLN A 231 0.67 -3.98 -10.31
C GLN A 231 0.04 -2.77 -9.62
N ALA A 232 -0.51 -2.91 -8.42
CA ALA A 232 -1.00 -1.78 -7.64
C ALA A 232 0.12 -0.80 -7.25
N VAL A 233 1.29 -1.29 -6.85
CA VAL A 233 2.47 -0.44 -6.58
C VAL A 233 2.88 0.33 -7.83
N LEU A 234 2.99 -0.35 -8.98
CA LEU A 234 3.32 0.30 -10.26
C LEU A 234 2.26 1.33 -10.66
N PHE A 235 0.99 0.99 -10.53
CA PHE A 235 -0.13 1.88 -10.83
C PHE A 235 -0.09 3.15 -9.98
N ILE A 236 0.13 3.03 -8.66
CA ILE A 236 0.26 4.21 -7.78
C ILE A 236 1.45 5.06 -8.22
N LYS A 237 2.61 4.45 -8.49
CA LYS A 237 3.83 5.15 -8.93
C LYS A 237 3.65 5.92 -10.25
N ASP A 238 2.90 5.35 -11.19
CA ASP A 238 2.62 6.00 -12.48
C ASP A 238 1.64 7.19 -12.34
N ASN A 239 0.87 7.23 -11.25
CA ASN A 239 -0.07 8.30 -10.93
C ASN A 239 0.52 9.25 -9.88
N LYS A 240 1.33 10.23 -10.32
CA LYS A 240 2.09 11.13 -9.43
C LYS A 240 1.30 11.81 -8.31
N GLY A 241 0.05 12.21 -8.56
CA GLY A 241 -0.80 12.80 -7.51
C GLY A 241 -1.09 11.80 -6.41
N LEU A 242 -1.57 10.61 -6.82
CA LEU A 242 -1.87 9.50 -5.92
C LEU A 242 -0.62 8.99 -5.20
N GLU A 243 0.52 8.87 -5.87
CA GLU A 243 1.78 8.47 -5.25
C GLU A 243 2.13 9.36 -4.06
N ILE A 244 1.99 10.66 -4.26
CA ILE A 244 2.48 11.68 -3.35
C ILE A 244 1.52 11.84 -2.17
N GLU A 245 0.20 11.76 -2.40
CA GLU A 245 -0.82 11.61 -1.35
C GLU A 245 -0.64 10.31 -0.55
N PHE A 246 -0.39 9.19 -1.23
CA PHE A 246 -0.21 7.89 -0.59
C PHE A 246 1.03 7.86 0.31
N LEU A 247 2.16 8.40 -0.16
CA LEU A 247 3.41 8.43 0.61
C LEU A 247 3.39 9.46 1.75
N GLU A 248 2.54 10.48 1.70
CA GLU A 248 2.31 11.35 2.87
C GLU A 248 1.63 10.59 4.00
N GLN A 249 0.60 9.79 3.68
CA GLN A 249 -0.13 9.05 4.70
C GLN A 249 0.59 7.78 5.15
N TYR A 250 1.31 7.11 4.25
CA TYR A 250 2.05 5.88 4.52
C TYR A 250 3.53 6.00 4.15
N PRO A 251 4.27 6.94 4.78
CA PRO A 251 5.66 7.21 4.43
C PRO A 251 6.53 5.97 4.61
N GLU A 252 6.22 5.05 5.53
CA GLU A 252 6.98 3.81 5.74
C GLU A 252 7.00 2.88 4.51
N ARG A 253 6.16 3.14 3.51
CA ARG A 253 6.06 2.35 2.28
C ARG A 253 7.04 2.76 1.19
N THR A 254 7.81 3.84 1.34
CA THR A 254 8.72 4.35 0.29
C THR A 254 9.64 3.28 -0.32
N SER A 255 10.13 2.33 0.48
CA SER A 255 10.99 1.22 0.04
C SER A 255 10.30 0.21 -0.90
N LEU A 256 8.97 0.20 -0.98
CA LEU A 256 8.22 -0.58 -1.96
C LEU A 256 8.23 0.07 -3.36
N PHE A 257 8.39 1.38 -3.43
CA PHE A 257 8.28 2.17 -4.66
C PHE A 257 9.63 2.50 -5.29
N TYR A 258 10.67 2.60 -4.46
CA TYR A 258 11.97 3.12 -4.85
C TYR A 258 13.10 2.16 -4.52
N GLU A 259 14.01 2.05 -5.47
CA GLU A 259 15.29 1.35 -5.27
C GLU A 259 16.31 2.32 -4.65
N LYS A 260 17.21 1.76 -3.85
CA LYS A 260 18.28 2.49 -3.17
C LYS A 260 19.17 3.23 -4.19
N ASN A 261 19.41 4.51 -3.94
CA ASN A 261 20.25 5.42 -4.72
C ASN A 261 19.87 5.49 -6.22
N SER A 262 18.60 5.22 -6.55
CA SER A 262 18.08 5.30 -7.91
C SER A 262 17.90 6.76 -8.40
N PRO A 263 17.99 7.03 -9.71
CA PRO A 263 17.65 8.34 -10.27
C PRO A 263 16.24 8.81 -9.89
N GLU A 264 15.30 7.88 -9.71
CA GLU A 264 13.93 8.12 -9.31
C GLU A 264 13.84 8.62 -7.87
N VAL A 265 14.54 7.98 -6.92
CA VAL A 265 14.55 8.49 -5.53
C VAL A 265 15.23 9.86 -5.46
N ARG A 266 16.26 10.08 -6.28
CA ARG A 266 16.92 11.38 -6.39
C ARG A 266 15.98 12.47 -6.90
N LYS A 267 15.16 12.16 -7.89
CA LYS A 267 14.11 13.05 -8.39
C LYS A 267 13.04 13.33 -7.34
N LEU A 268 12.64 12.31 -6.56
CA LEU A 268 11.66 12.44 -5.49
C LEU A 268 12.08 13.50 -4.47
N TRP A 269 13.27 13.39 -3.87
CA TRP A 269 13.69 14.34 -2.83
C TRP A 269 14.13 15.70 -3.37
N ARG A 270 14.59 15.78 -4.63
CA ARG A 270 14.96 17.06 -5.25
C ARG A 270 13.78 17.88 -5.74
N GLN A 271 12.73 17.23 -6.22
CA GLN A 271 11.66 17.90 -6.94
C GLN A 271 10.28 17.53 -6.40
N THR A 272 9.96 16.25 -6.34
CA THR A 272 8.55 15.84 -6.19
C THR A 272 7.97 16.14 -4.80
N ILE A 273 8.77 16.04 -3.71
CA ILE A 273 8.29 16.34 -2.36
C ILE A 273 8.17 17.85 -2.06
N HIS A 274 8.56 18.70 -3.02
CA HIS A 274 8.46 20.16 -2.92
C HIS A 274 7.19 20.60 -3.65
N ASN A 275 6.14 20.96 -2.90
CA ASN A 275 4.90 21.44 -3.49
C ASN A 275 5.02 22.93 -3.81
N GLU A 276 5.19 23.26 -5.10
CA GLU A 276 5.31 24.65 -5.54
C GLU A 276 4.03 25.48 -5.32
N PHE A 277 2.84 24.85 -5.30
CA PHE A 277 1.59 25.56 -5.09
C PHE A 277 1.36 25.94 -3.63
N SER A 278 1.54 25.00 -2.70
CA SER A 278 1.36 25.27 -1.27
C SER A 278 2.61 25.89 -0.62
N LYS A 279 3.75 25.87 -1.31
CA LYS A 279 5.07 26.17 -0.75
C LYS A 279 5.37 25.33 0.49
N MET A 280 4.91 24.09 0.52
CA MET A 280 5.18 23.14 1.60
C MET A 280 6.13 22.03 1.15
N VAL A 281 6.91 21.52 2.10
CA VAL A 281 7.80 20.39 1.92
C VAL A 281 7.30 19.21 2.73
N ARG A 282 7.18 18.04 2.09
CA ARG A 282 6.68 16.79 2.68
C ARG A 282 7.80 16.07 3.44
N LEU A 283 8.13 16.54 4.65
CA LEU A 283 9.29 16.06 5.41
C LEU A 283 9.17 14.59 5.83
N GLU A 284 7.97 14.08 6.06
CA GLU A 284 7.70 12.69 6.43
C GLU A 284 8.21 11.72 5.36
N ILE A 285 7.99 12.07 4.08
CA ILE A 285 8.51 11.30 2.95
C ILE A 285 10.04 11.33 2.98
N PHE A 286 10.65 12.52 3.13
CA PHE A 286 12.12 12.65 3.19
C PHE A 286 12.75 11.85 4.33
N VAL A 287 12.19 11.95 5.53
CA VAL A 287 12.59 11.17 6.71
C VAL A 287 12.48 9.68 6.44
N SER A 288 11.44 9.24 5.74
CA SER A 288 11.30 7.84 5.36
C SER A 288 12.39 7.38 4.38
N LEU A 289 12.81 8.23 3.43
CA LEU A 289 13.92 7.91 2.53
C LEU A 289 15.23 7.68 3.32
N LEU A 290 15.49 8.52 4.32
CA LEU A 290 16.64 8.37 5.23
C LEU A 290 16.54 7.08 6.04
N ARG A 291 15.41 6.86 6.72
CA ARG A 291 15.17 5.67 7.57
C ARG A 291 15.31 4.34 6.81
N ASN A 292 14.86 4.31 5.56
CA ASN A 292 14.95 3.11 4.71
C ASN A 292 16.30 2.99 3.98
N GLY A 293 17.26 3.89 4.22
CA GLY A 293 18.57 3.86 3.59
C GLY A 293 18.52 4.07 2.06
N LEU A 294 17.45 4.68 1.54
CA LEU A 294 17.23 4.84 0.10
C LEU A 294 18.13 5.90 -0.52
N ILE A 295 18.68 6.80 0.28
CA ILE A 295 19.55 7.90 -0.15
C ILE A 295 20.87 7.91 0.64
N GLU A 296 21.36 6.74 1.05
CA GLU A 296 22.57 6.61 1.88
C GLU A 296 23.82 7.21 1.21
N GLU A 297 23.97 7.07 -0.10
CA GLU A 297 25.12 7.65 -0.84
C GLU A 297 24.98 9.18 -1.02
N ASP A 298 23.74 9.66 -1.10
CA ASP A 298 23.40 11.06 -1.31
C ASP A 298 23.11 11.80 0.02
N MET A 299 23.29 11.15 1.17
CA MET A 299 22.74 11.62 2.44
C MET A 299 23.18 13.05 2.77
N SER A 300 24.47 13.34 2.79
CA SER A 300 25.01 14.68 3.08
C SER A 300 24.48 15.73 2.11
N GLU A 301 24.47 15.42 0.82
CA GLU A 301 23.94 16.31 -0.22
C GLU A 301 22.44 16.56 -0.03
N SER A 302 21.69 15.52 0.30
CA SER A 302 20.23 15.59 0.47
C SER A 302 19.85 16.44 1.68
N LEU A 303 20.62 16.37 2.78
CA LEU A 303 20.40 17.19 3.98
C LEU A 303 20.67 18.66 3.67
N GLU A 304 21.80 18.97 3.03
CA GLU A 304 22.11 20.34 2.60
C GLU A 304 21.04 20.89 1.65
N TYR A 305 20.62 20.09 0.68
CA TYR A 305 19.59 20.49 -0.26
C TYR A 305 18.27 20.74 0.45
N MET A 306 17.91 19.88 1.42
CA MET A 306 16.69 20.03 2.20
C MET A 306 16.70 21.36 2.95
N VAL A 307 17.77 21.70 3.65
CA VAL A 307 17.88 22.98 4.37
C VAL A 307 17.80 24.17 3.41
N LYS A 308 18.51 24.12 2.28
CA LYS A 308 18.54 25.23 1.30
C LYS A 308 17.19 25.45 0.61
N ASN A 309 16.34 24.42 0.53
CA ASN A 309 15.06 24.46 -0.18
C ASN A 309 13.87 24.22 0.74
N ILE A 310 14.07 24.24 2.06
CA ILE A 310 12.98 24.15 3.03
C ILE A 310 12.10 25.38 2.86
N LYS A 311 10.79 25.14 2.81
CA LYS A 311 9.78 26.19 2.72
C LYS A 311 8.94 26.13 3.99
N ARG A 312 7.62 26.31 3.86
CA ARG A 312 6.72 26.17 5.00
C ARG A 312 6.62 24.71 5.39
N THR A 313 7.05 24.40 6.60
CA THR A 313 6.93 23.05 7.16
C THR A 313 6.78 23.14 8.66
N GLU A 314 6.19 22.12 9.25
CA GLU A 314 6.03 21.97 10.69
C GLU A 314 6.85 20.76 11.11
N LEU A 315 7.57 20.87 12.23
CA LEU A 315 8.31 19.74 12.78
C LEU A 315 7.43 18.98 13.76
N THR A 316 7.27 17.69 13.51
CA THR A 316 6.52 16.77 14.37
C THR A 316 7.48 15.91 15.19
N GLU A 317 7.05 15.37 16.33
CA GLU A 317 7.88 14.45 17.11
C GLU A 317 8.38 13.25 16.27
N GLU A 318 7.56 12.79 15.33
CA GLU A 318 7.88 11.68 14.43
C GLU A 318 9.00 11.99 13.43
N THR A 319 9.18 13.27 13.08
CA THR A 319 10.21 13.76 12.13
C THR A 319 11.45 14.30 12.86
N ILE A 320 11.30 14.94 14.01
CA ILE A 320 12.41 15.54 14.79
C ILE A 320 13.46 14.50 15.15
N LYS A 321 13.07 13.39 15.78
CA LYS A 321 14.04 12.39 16.26
C LYS A 321 14.90 11.83 15.11
N PRO A 322 14.34 11.35 14.00
CA PRO A 322 15.14 10.93 12.85
C PRO A 322 16.04 12.02 12.29
N LEU A 323 15.51 13.23 12.08
CA LEU A 323 16.31 14.33 11.55
C LEU A 323 17.52 14.60 12.43
N LYS A 324 17.35 14.54 13.76
CA LYS A 324 18.45 14.63 14.73
C LYS A 324 19.45 13.48 14.58
N ASP A 325 18.96 12.24 14.52
CA ASP A 325 19.81 11.05 14.37
C ASP A 325 20.64 11.09 13.08
N PHE A 326 20.10 11.67 12.00
CA PHE A 326 20.80 11.85 10.72
C PHE A 326 21.63 13.14 10.64
N GLY A 327 21.69 13.95 11.70
CA GLY A 327 22.51 15.16 11.75
C GLY A 327 21.95 16.36 10.98
N TYR A 328 20.67 16.34 10.60
CA TYR A 328 20.00 17.43 9.89
C TYR A 328 20.13 18.78 10.62
N PHE A 329 19.93 18.80 11.94
CA PHE A 329 19.98 20.04 12.71
C PHE A 329 21.38 20.67 12.77
N ASN A 330 22.44 19.87 12.66
CA ASN A 330 23.81 20.40 12.53
C ASN A 330 23.97 21.10 11.18
N VAL A 331 23.54 20.45 10.09
CA VAL A 331 23.56 21.04 8.74
C VAL A 331 22.69 22.30 8.67
N PHE A 332 21.55 22.30 9.35
CA PHE A 332 20.69 23.47 9.46
C PHE A 332 21.42 24.62 10.16
N LYS A 333 22.02 24.36 11.33
CA LYS A 333 22.79 25.36 12.07
C LYS A 333 23.90 25.96 11.22
N ASP A 334 24.72 25.11 10.59
CA ASP A 334 25.88 25.52 9.80
C ASP A 334 25.52 26.38 8.59
N LEU A 335 24.38 26.13 7.95
CA LEU A 335 23.94 26.87 6.76
C LEU A 335 23.11 28.11 7.11
N VAL A 336 22.17 27.98 8.04
CA VAL A 336 21.21 29.03 8.37
C VAL A 336 21.87 30.11 9.20
N PHE A 337 22.71 29.72 10.16
CA PHE A 337 23.43 30.63 11.02
C PHE A 337 24.90 30.76 10.62
N SER A 338 25.26 30.52 9.36
CA SER A 338 26.65 30.73 8.89
C SER A 338 27.14 32.15 9.17
N ARG A 339 28.39 32.29 9.66
CA ARG A 339 29.02 33.62 9.80
C ARG A 339 29.17 34.37 8.48
N LYS A 340 29.22 33.62 7.36
CA LYS A 340 29.42 34.18 6.03
C LYS A 340 28.24 33.78 5.14
N TYR A 341 27.40 34.77 4.83
CA TYR A 341 26.18 34.59 4.04
C TYR A 341 25.19 33.60 4.70
N PRO A 342 24.72 33.88 5.93
CA PRO A 342 23.70 33.05 6.56
C PRO A 342 22.44 32.97 5.70
N LEU A 343 21.83 31.78 5.59
CA LEU A 343 20.51 31.69 4.93
C LEU A 343 19.46 32.51 5.68
N LEU A 344 19.63 32.72 6.99
CA LEU A 344 18.76 33.59 7.79
C LEU A 344 18.65 35.01 7.21
N ASP A 345 19.71 35.54 6.60
CA ASP A 345 19.77 36.87 5.97
C ASP A 345 19.31 36.86 4.50
N SER A 346 19.13 35.67 3.91
CA SER A 346 18.57 35.56 2.56
C SER A 346 17.09 35.94 2.59
N PHE A 347 16.77 37.08 1.95
CA PHE A 347 15.41 37.63 1.94
C PHE A 347 14.36 36.64 1.44
N ASP A 348 14.64 35.90 0.37
CA ASP A 348 13.70 34.92 -0.18
C ASP A 348 13.58 33.70 0.72
N TRP A 349 14.72 33.10 1.12
CA TRP A 349 14.72 31.91 1.97
C TRP A 349 14.05 32.18 3.31
N GLY A 350 14.42 33.26 4.02
CA GLY A 350 13.86 33.61 5.32
C GLY A 350 12.35 33.86 5.26
N ASN A 351 11.84 34.40 4.15
CA ASN A 351 10.40 34.61 3.99
C ASN A 351 9.62 33.35 3.57
N GLU A 352 10.29 32.27 3.18
CA GLU A 352 9.67 30.98 2.86
C GLU A 352 9.80 29.95 4.00
N ALA A 353 10.93 29.92 4.70
CA ALA A 353 11.29 28.93 5.72
C ALA A 353 10.89 29.30 7.17
N TYR A 354 10.28 30.47 7.38
CA TYR A 354 10.05 31.03 8.74
C TYR A 354 9.19 30.17 9.67
N VAL A 355 8.33 29.28 9.16
CA VAL A 355 7.30 28.61 9.97
C VAL A 355 7.93 27.75 11.07
N SER A 356 8.97 26.99 10.74
CA SER A 356 9.60 26.03 11.65
C SER A 356 10.80 26.60 12.41
N ILE A 357 11.15 27.89 12.28
CA ILE A 357 12.41 28.41 12.84
C ILE A 357 12.50 28.19 14.36
N GLY A 358 11.39 28.36 15.08
CA GLY A 358 11.33 28.12 16.52
C GLY A 358 11.61 26.67 16.87
N ASP A 359 10.96 25.72 16.18
CA ASP A 359 11.20 24.29 16.41
C ASP A 359 12.65 23.90 16.10
N HIS A 360 13.28 24.53 15.10
CA HIS A 360 14.70 24.30 14.80
C HIS A 360 15.59 24.85 15.92
N LEU A 361 15.31 26.06 16.43
CA LEU A 361 16.01 26.65 17.58
C LEU A 361 15.91 25.76 18.82
N ASP A 362 14.72 25.22 19.10
CA ASP A 362 14.51 24.29 20.23
C ASP A 362 15.38 23.02 20.14
N GLN A 363 15.80 22.63 18.93
CA GLN A 363 16.70 21.47 18.73
C GLN A 363 18.19 21.83 18.71
N ILE A 364 18.57 23.02 18.22
CA ILE A 364 19.98 23.43 18.10
C ILE A 364 20.50 24.21 19.31
N GLY A 365 19.59 24.81 20.09
CA GLY A 365 19.89 25.72 21.20
C GLY A 365 20.36 27.10 20.76
N LEU A 366 20.40 28.03 21.70
CA LEU A 366 21.04 29.32 21.55
C LEU A 366 22.50 29.21 22.03
N ASP A 367 23.43 29.68 21.22
CA ASP A 367 24.81 29.88 21.62
C ASP A 367 25.30 31.23 21.08
N GLU A 368 26.50 31.65 21.50
CA GLU A 368 27.15 32.89 21.05
C GLU A 368 27.07 33.06 19.53
N HIS A 369 27.26 31.98 18.78
CA HIS A 369 27.28 32.02 17.33
C HIS A 369 25.90 32.26 16.72
N VAL A 370 24.88 31.53 17.18
CA VAL A 370 23.50 31.68 16.72
C VAL A 370 22.98 33.08 17.07
N VAL A 371 23.22 33.53 18.30
CA VAL A 371 22.78 34.85 18.80
C VAL A 371 23.45 35.97 18.02
N GLU A 372 24.77 35.92 17.80
CA GLU A 372 25.50 36.89 16.99
C GLU A 372 24.88 37.03 15.58
N VAL A 373 24.56 35.91 14.93
CA VAL A 373 24.01 35.93 13.56
C VAL A 373 22.57 36.44 13.52
N ILE A 374 21.73 36.05 14.48
CA ILE A 374 20.38 36.62 14.61
C ILE A 374 20.48 38.14 14.80
N ASN A 375 21.32 38.60 15.72
CA ASN A 375 21.45 40.02 16.03
C ASN A 375 21.90 40.83 14.81
N ASN A 376 22.96 40.38 14.13
CA ASN A 376 23.49 41.03 12.93
C ASN A 376 22.48 41.05 11.77
N THR A 377 21.73 39.96 11.57
CA THR A 377 20.75 39.85 10.48
C THR A 377 19.62 40.87 10.63
N PHE A 378 19.19 41.14 11.86
CA PHE A 378 18.04 41.99 12.13
C PHE A 378 18.42 43.37 12.70
N GLU A 379 19.71 43.73 12.78
CA GLU A 379 20.15 45.06 13.21
C GLU A 379 19.78 46.15 12.20
N SER A 380 19.85 45.85 10.89
CA SER A 380 19.62 46.83 9.84
C SER A 380 18.83 46.28 8.65
N ARG A 381 18.08 47.15 7.98
CA ARG A 381 17.26 46.76 6.81
C ARG A 381 18.11 46.74 5.52
N PRO A 382 17.74 45.93 4.52
CA PRO A 382 16.59 45.02 4.47
C PRO A 382 16.86 43.66 5.11
N TYR A 383 15.87 43.10 5.81
CA TYR A 383 15.91 41.75 6.38
C TYR A 383 14.61 40.97 6.03
N PRO A 384 14.54 39.64 6.15
CA PRO A 384 13.34 38.87 5.84
C PRO A 384 12.23 39.09 6.89
N PHE A 385 11.19 39.85 6.53
CA PHE A 385 10.14 40.27 7.45
C PHE A 385 9.36 39.13 8.12
N LYS A 386 9.05 38.04 7.40
CA LYS A 386 8.33 36.91 8.01
C LYS A 386 9.19 36.13 9.00
N MET A 387 10.49 36.02 8.71
CA MET A 387 11.45 35.41 9.65
C MET A 387 11.56 36.26 10.93
N GLN A 388 11.65 37.58 10.78
CA GLN A 388 11.63 38.50 11.91
C GLN A 388 10.39 38.28 12.79
N GLU A 389 9.19 38.28 12.20
CA GLU A 389 7.94 38.10 12.95
C GLU A 389 7.85 36.71 13.62
N ALA A 390 8.40 35.67 12.99
CA ALA A 390 8.48 34.34 13.57
C ALA A 390 9.42 34.31 14.80
N LEU A 391 10.61 34.92 14.70
CA LEU A 391 11.55 35.02 15.82
C LEU A 391 11.02 35.90 16.96
N LYS A 392 10.37 37.02 16.64
CA LYS A 392 9.64 37.82 17.65
C LYS A 392 8.63 36.97 18.41
N SER A 393 7.81 36.22 17.67
CA SER A 393 6.79 35.36 18.26
C SER A 393 7.40 34.26 19.11
N TYR A 394 8.53 33.69 18.65
CA TYR A 394 9.30 32.70 19.39
C TYR A 394 9.74 33.23 20.75
N PHE A 395 10.49 34.34 20.80
CA PHE A 395 10.96 34.93 22.05
C PHE A 395 9.84 35.47 22.94
N ALA A 396 8.74 35.98 22.35
CA ALA A 396 7.60 36.45 23.14
C ALA A 396 6.83 35.31 23.85
N GLN A 397 6.87 34.10 23.30
CA GLN A 397 6.15 32.93 23.84
C GLN A 397 7.02 32.09 24.78
N ARG A 398 8.34 32.30 24.77
CA ARG A 398 9.35 31.49 25.43
C ARG A 398 10.27 32.37 26.28
N GLU A 399 9.85 32.61 27.53
CA GLU A 399 10.54 33.53 28.45
C GLU A 399 11.98 33.10 28.74
N GLY A 400 12.22 31.78 28.93
CA GLY A 400 13.57 31.28 29.19
C GLY A 400 14.54 31.50 28.02
N GLU A 401 14.10 31.24 26.80
CA GLU A 401 14.89 31.43 25.58
C GLU A 401 15.10 32.91 25.26
N ARG A 402 14.17 33.79 25.70
CA ARG A 402 14.36 35.24 25.65
C ARG A 402 15.45 35.70 26.62
N GLU A 403 15.40 35.25 27.87
CA GLU A 403 16.42 35.56 28.88
C GLU A 403 17.80 35.05 28.44
N GLU A 404 17.89 33.82 27.94
CA GLU A 404 19.13 33.24 27.40
C GLU A 404 19.70 34.07 26.24
N TYR A 405 18.85 34.58 25.33
CA TYR A 405 19.29 35.46 24.25
C TYR A 405 19.86 36.79 24.77
N GLU A 406 19.20 37.43 25.75
CA GLU A 406 19.65 38.67 26.37
C GLU A 406 20.98 38.47 27.12
N GLU A 407 21.12 37.38 27.89
CA GLU A 407 22.36 37.01 28.60
C GLU A 407 23.53 36.83 27.64
N ILE A 408 23.35 36.07 26.55
CA ILE A 408 24.40 35.86 25.55
C ILE A 408 24.78 37.17 24.85
N CYS A 409 23.82 38.07 24.59
CA CYS A 409 24.12 39.39 24.03
C CYS A 409 25.03 40.21 24.97
N ASP A 410 24.72 40.20 26.28
CA ASP A 410 25.52 40.88 27.29
C ASP A 410 26.94 40.30 27.39
N GLU A 411 27.09 38.98 27.34
CA GLU A 411 28.39 38.30 27.31
C GLU A 411 29.24 38.68 26.08
N LEU A 412 28.58 38.83 24.93
CA LEU A 412 29.20 39.28 23.68
C LEU A 412 29.46 40.79 23.63
N GLY A 413 28.93 41.56 24.58
CA GLY A 413 29.02 43.03 24.60
C GLY A 413 28.23 43.70 23.48
N ILE A 414 27.19 43.06 22.97
CA ILE A 414 26.27 43.59 21.95
C ILE A 414 24.91 43.87 22.58
N LYS A 415 24.15 44.80 21.99
CA LYS A 415 22.76 45.03 22.41
C LYS A 415 21.82 44.08 21.64
N PRO A 416 20.85 43.46 22.31
CA PRO A 416 19.75 42.80 21.62
C PRO A 416 19.09 43.74 20.62
N THR A 417 18.80 43.25 19.42
CA THR A 417 18.22 44.07 18.36
C THR A 417 16.78 44.47 18.70
N ASP A 418 16.51 45.78 18.77
CA ASP A 418 15.17 46.35 19.00
C ASP A 418 14.13 45.81 18.00
N THR A 419 14.59 45.40 16.81
CA THR A 419 13.70 44.88 15.78
C THR A 419 13.10 43.53 16.15
N LEU A 420 13.60 42.80 17.15
CA LEU A 420 12.99 41.57 17.66
C LEU A 420 12.15 41.78 18.93
N GLY A 421 11.93 43.03 19.36
CA GLY A 421 11.06 43.36 20.50
C GLY A 421 11.73 43.21 21.88
N PHE A 422 13.05 43.35 21.92
CA PHE A 422 13.84 43.44 23.13
C PHE A 422 13.83 44.85 23.72
#